data_AF-A0A834LYT2-F1
#
_entry.id   AF-A0A834LYT2-F1
#
_cell.length_a   1.000
_cell.length_b   1.000
_cell.length_c   1.000
_cell.angle_alpha   90.00
_cell.angle_beta   90.00
_cell.angle_gamma   90.00
#
_symmetry.space_group_name_H-M   'P 1'
#
loop_
_entity.id
_entity.type
_entity.pdbx_description
1 polymer ?
#
loop_
_entity_poly.entity_id
_entity_poly.type
_entity_poly.pdbx_seq_one_letter_code
_entity_poly.pdbx_strand_id
1 'polypeptide(L)'
;MNNLKEAHYFHIPSQGNIYSLTDIKLSNGHTIVLIASLKREIFYFEYIGDTDDVLVPTTKEVSFTYIPSGAEIISLNAFNKSSLNNEFVIGITFIKNSNDSDTLETFLNIYSQSEDHEDFNIEDIAQNCLTIGLNFIPYKLTHTELVHWNNDGNATREIVFVLSGSDNMVHIYHEDTSQHIYKELETKERFPEFGKTPSPVLWIDFYHINNYTERITSFACDCGYVKLLKIDTRTNKIIYNMSTRFGNSISSLQLYADFEKPAMDTKNCIDPLCLPELKPEKRDGRPVINLVVVNTILPPVLFCHVLKYGLSDYHTLPRLDDCTVLSCCTVANIDFCRKKEILIGTSSDEILLYKYDTTESKWYLEELKHIAAPILCVKHLDLTGDGVRELVVFSMKGLHVFQLDQALRFGRLNLNDNAENPTKHKVKINKELFNLFENNNEIVKYETLDTNSSEYEKLQRRINGPLLYNGHSKMMFHGTKKQYVSGICENNFNWRLSGKSRGHKHGYGVNFTSIKFAQNFTANWGTKAIILADVLCKNTFMGNSLTRVPPHHYDTSVRHDKKVYIKFDGAEFNTKYVIYLSRC
;
A
#
# COMPACT_ATOMS: atom_id res chain seq x y z
N MET A 1 16.04 -5.18 4.50
CA MET A 1 15.51 -5.74 3.24
C MET A 1 15.77 -7.24 3.10
N ASN A 2 16.56 -7.90 3.96
CA ASN A 2 16.67 -9.37 4.00
C ASN A 2 15.32 -10.11 4.14
N ASN A 3 14.33 -9.46 4.75
CA ASN A 3 12.97 -9.98 4.91
C ASN A 3 12.07 -9.75 3.68
N LEU A 4 12.57 -9.09 2.63
CA LEU A 4 11.87 -8.90 1.35
C LEU A 4 12.33 -9.99 0.37
N LYS A 5 11.42 -10.90 0.07
CA LYS A 5 11.62 -11.97 -0.92
C LYS A 5 11.05 -11.52 -2.26
N GLU A 6 11.77 -11.81 -3.34
CA GLU A 6 11.25 -11.61 -4.68
C GLU A 6 10.12 -12.61 -4.91
N ALA A 7 8.89 -12.10 -4.99
CA ALA A 7 7.69 -12.90 -5.19
C ALA A 7 7.43 -13.13 -6.68
N HIS A 8 7.73 -12.13 -7.50
CA HIS A 8 7.55 -12.20 -8.93
C HIS A 8 8.60 -11.37 -9.66
N TYR A 9 9.01 -11.86 -10.83
CA TYR A 9 9.85 -11.14 -11.77
C TYR A 9 9.37 -11.47 -13.19
N PHE A 10 9.26 -10.44 -14.03
CA PHE A 10 9.10 -10.64 -15.46
C PHE A 10 10.04 -9.72 -16.26
N HIS A 11 10.54 -10.27 -17.35
CA HIS A 11 11.47 -9.62 -18.25
C HIS A 11 10.73 -8.72 -19.25
N ILE A 12 11.32 -7.56 -19.57
CA ILE A 12 10.87 -6.72 -20.69
C ILE A 12 11.89 -6.79 -21.84
N PRO A 13 11.45 -6.99 -23.10
CA PRO A 13 12.36 -7.22 -24.24
C PRO A 13 13.25 -6.03 -24.57
N SER A 14 12.76 -4.82 -24.33
CA SER A 14 13.49 -3.57 -24.47
C SER A 14 13.43 -2.79 -23.17
N GLN A 15 14.51 -2.09 -22.82
CA GLN A 15 14.53 -1.20 -21.66
C GLN A 15 13.42 -0.14 -21.75
N GLY A 16 12.92 0.29 -20.59
CA GLY A 16 12.15 1.53 -20.43
C GLY A 16 13.05 2.69 -19.99
N ASN A 17 12.44 3.71 -19.39
CA ASN A 17 13.12 4.83 -18.74
C ASN A 17 12.46 5.16 -17.38
N ILE A 18 12.93 6.22 -16.71
CA ILE A 18 12.44 6.64 -15.38
C ILE A 18 10.97 7.11 -15.34
N TYR A 19 10.35 7.36 -16.49
CA TYR A 19 8.94 7.76 -16.65
C TYR A 19 8.06 6.64 -17.26
N SER A 20 8.59 5.44 -17.43
CA SER A 20 7.89 4.35 -18.12
C SER A 20 7.06 3.45 -17.21
N LEU A 21 6.95 3.74 -15.90
CA LEU A 21 6.13 2.97 -14.96
C LEU A 21 5.05 3.84 -14.32
N THR A 22 3.80 3.38 -14.38
CA THR A 22 2.67 3.98 -13.66
C THR A 22 1.87 2.90 -12.96
N ASP A 23 1.16 3.29 -11.90
CA ASP A 23 0.22 2.43 -11.18
C ASP A 23 -1.18 3.02 -11.26
N ILE A 24 -2.18 2.15 -11.18
CA ILE A 24 -3.60 2.51 -11.26
C ILE A 24 -4.32 1.77 -10.15
N LYS A 25 -4.99 2.52 -9.28
CA LYS A 25 -5.84 1.95 -8.23
C LYS A 25 -7.23 1.67 -8.78
N LEU A 26 -7.65 0.41 -8.70
CA LEU A 26 -8.98 -0.06 -9.02
C LEU A 26 -9.98 0.33 -7.91
N SER A 27 -11.26 0.47 -8.28
CA SER A 27 -12.36 0.73 -7.33
C SER A 27 -12.50 -0.35 -6.23
N ASN A 28 -12.11 -1.59 -6.53
CA ASN A 28 -12.12 -2.70 -5.59
C ASN A 28 -10.94 -2.69 -4.58
N GLY A 29 -10.00 -1.76 -4.73
CA GLY A 29 -8.83 -1.60 -3.86
C GLY A 29 -7.54 -2.23 -4.39
N HIS A 30 -7.60 -3.05 -5.44
CA HIS A 30 -6.41 -3.63 -6.08
C HIS A 30 -5.63 -2.56 -6.85
N THR A 31 -4.32 -2.77 -7.01
CA THR A 31 -3.47 -1.88 -7.81
C THR A 31 -2.89 -2.63 -9.00
N ILE A 32 -3.07 -2.04 -10.18
CA ILE A 32 -2.48 -2.50 -11.44
C ILE A 32 -1.23 -1.68 -11.72
N VAL A 33 -0.25 -2.29 -12.39
CA VAL A 33 0.95 -1.61 -12.88
C VAL A 33 0.99 -1.66 -14.41
N LEU A 34 1.30 -0.51 -15.03
CA LEU A 34 1.62 -0.42 -16.45
C LEU A 34 3.07 -0.03 -16.64
N ILE A 35 3.71 -0.68 -17.61
CA ILE A 35 5.13 -0.48 -17.91
C ILE A 35 5.31 -0.36 -19.42
N ALA A 36 5.97 0.70 -19.87
CA ALA A 36 6.34 0.86 -21.27
C ALA A 36 7.83 0.54 -21.51
N SER A 37 8.12 -0.10 -22.64
CA SER A 37 9.45 -0.13 -23.23
C SER A 37 9.65 1.08 -24.13
N LEU A 38 10.90 1.47 -24.38
CA LEU A 38 11.21 2.52 -25.36
C LEU A 38 10.70 2.14 -26.76
N LYS A 39 10.63 0.85 -27.08
CA LYS A 39 10.23 0.31 -28.39
C LYS A 39 8.74 -0.02 -28.50
N ARG A 40 7.90 0.74 -27.78
CA ARG A 40 6.43 0.71 -27.81
C ARG A 40 5.73 -0.44 -27.11
N GLU A 41 6.44 -1.45 -26.64
CA GLU A 41 5.81 -2.58 -25.96
C GLU A 41 5.30 -2.08 -24.61
N ILE A 42 4.03 -2.32 -24.30
CA ILE A 42 3.44 -1.91 -23.02
C ILE A 42 2.93 -3.15 -22.32
N PHE A 43 3.42 -3.37 -21.10
CA PHE A 43 3.07 -4.49 -20.26
C PHE A 43 2.12 -4.03 -19.16
N TYR A 44 1.14 -4.86 -18.93
CA TYR A 44 0.15 -4.80 -17.89
C TYR A 44 0.46 -5.87 -16.85
N PHE A 45 0.47 -5.50 -15.58
CA PHE A 45 0.71 -6.41 -14.47
C PHE A 45 -0.32 -6.24 -13.37
N GLU A 46 -0.90 -7.35 -12.92
CA GLU A 46 -1.83 -7.40 -11.79
C GLU A 46 -1.76 -8.74 -11.05
N TYR A 47 -2.36 -8.81 -9.85
CA TYR A 47 -2.67 -10.07 -9.18
C TYR A 47 -4.15 -10.40 -9.36
N ILE A 48 -4.44 -11.51 -10.03
CA ILE A 48 -5.81 -12.00 -10.25
C ILE A 48 -6.10 -13.12 -9.24
N GLY A 49 -7.29 -13.11 -8.64
CA GLY A 49 -7.77 -14.23 -7.84
C GLY A 49 -8.21 -15.41 -8.71
N ASP A 50 -7.69 -16.61 -8.45
CA ASP A 50 -8.21 -17.85 -9.03
C ASP A 50 -9.43 -18.36 -8.25
N THR A 51 -10.12 -19.37 -8.78
CA THR A 51 -11.28 -20.08 -8.22
C THR A 51 -11.11 -20.59 -6.77
N ASP A 52 -9.86 -20.71 -6.29
CA ASP A 52 -9.49 -21.15 -4.94
C ASP A 52 -8.98 -20.00 -4.03
N ASP A 53 -9.28 -18.72 -4.32
CA ASP A 53 -8.83 -17.53 -3.57
C ASP A 53 -7.29 -17.37 -3.49
N VAL A 54 -6.55 -18.01 -4.40
CA VAL A 54 -5.10 -17.83 -4.56
C VAL A 54 -4.84 -16.70 -5.55
N LEU A 55 -4.09 -15.67 -5.12
CA LEU A 55 -3.67 -14.59 -6.00
C LEU A 55 -2.52 -15.05 -6.92
N VAL A 56 -2.75 -14.97 -8.23
CA VAL A 56 -1.78 -15.33 -9.27
C VAL A 56 -1.28 -14.05 -9.93
N PRO A 57 0.04 -13.79 -9.95
CA PRO A 57 0.60 -12.68 -10.70
C PRO A 57 0.41 -12.92 -12.19
N THR A 58 -0.22 -11.98 -12.89
CA THR A 58 -0.48 -12.05 -14.33
C THR A 58 0.17 -10.87 -15.02
N THR A 59 0.91 -11.17 -16.08
CA THR A 59 1.52 -10.18 -16.97
C THR A 59 0.94 -10.35 -18.37
N LYS A 60 0.59 -9.24 -19.01
CA LYS A 60 0.06 -9.23 -20.37
C LYS A 60 0.67 -8.08 -21.16
N GLU A 61 1.06 -8.33 -22.40
CA GLU A 61 1.41 -7.25 -23.33
C GLU A 61 0.12 -6.69 -23.95
N VAL A 62 -0.02 -5.36 -23.98
CA VAL A 62 -1.20 -4.67 -24.48
C VAL A 62 -0.81 -3.82 -25.69
N SER A 63 -1.56 -3.98 -26.78
CA SER A 63 -1.32 -3.25 -28.02
C SER A 63 -2.12 -1.95 -28.09
N PHE A 64 -1.46 -0.84 -27.77
CA PHE A 64 -2.05 0.50 -27.90
C PHE A 64 -2.06 0.97 -29.36
N THR A 65 -3.23 1.38 -29.84
CA THR A 65 -3.40 1.91 -31.21
C THR A 65 -2.75 3.28 -31.37
N TYR A 66 -2.52 3.70 -32.61
CA TYR A 66 -1.99 5.03 -32.95
C TYR A 66 -0.61 5.38 -32.37
N ILE A 67 0.15 4.39 -31.92
CA ILE A 67 1.60 4.50 -31.77
C ILE A 67 2.20 3.94 -33.07
N PRO A 68 2.88 4.72 -33.91
CA PRO A 68 3.39 4.29 -35.22
C PRO A 68 4.72 3.53 -35.10
N SER A 69 5.08 2.71 -36.09
CA SER A 69 6.36 1.98 -36.06
C SER A 69 7.53 2.96 -36.08
N GLY A 70 8.59 2.69 -35.32
CA GLY A 70 9.72 3.60 -35.14
C GLY A 70 9.49 4.75 -34.15
N ALA A 71 8.34 4.80 -33.47
CA ALA A 71 8.14 5.72 -32.36
C ALA A 71 8.89 5.24 -31.10
N GLU A 72 9.39 6.20 -30.32
CA GLU A 72 10.01 5.97 -29.01
C GLU A 72 9.12 6.54 -27.89
N ILE A 73 8.69 5.70 -26.95
CA ILE A 73 7.89 6.15 -25.80
C ILE A 73 8.77 6.92 -24.83
N ILE A 74 8.35 8.13 -24.47
CA ILE A 74 9.05 8.99 -23.51
C ILE A 74 8.48 8.87 -22.10
N SER A 75 7.16 8.92 -21.94
CA SER A 75 6.52 8.86 -20.62
C SER A 75 5.13 8.26 -20.69
N LEU A 76 4.74 7.64 -19.57
CA LEU A 76 3.48 6.95 -19.37
C LEU A 76 2.88 7.40 -18.04
N ASN A 77 1.59 7.72 -18.04
CA ASN A 77 0.86 7.95 -16.81
C ASN A 77 -0.60 7.53 -16.97
N ALA A 78 -1.21 7.10 -15.88
CA ALA A 78 -2.60 6.68 -15.89
C ALA A 78 -3.29 6.97 -14.55
N PHE A 79 -4.61 7.09 -14.60
CA PHE A 79 -5.45 7.31 -13.42
C PHE A 79 -6.85 6.74 -13.62
N ASN A 80 -7.56 6.54 -12.51
CA ASN A 80 -8.99 6.24 -12.49
C ASN A 80 -9.75 7.54 -12.19
N LYS A 81 -10.70 7.93 -13.05
CA LYS A 81 -11.57 9.10 -12.84
C LYS A 81 -12.57 8.90 -11.72
N SER A 82 -13.01 7.67 -11.50
CA SER A 82 -14.07 7.34 -10.57
C SER A 82 -13.52 6.62 -9.34
N SER A 83 -14.10 6.94 -8.19
CA SER A 83 -13.83 6.22 -6.93
C SER A 83 -14.77 5.03 -6.74
N LEU A 84 -15.87 4.99 -7.49
CA LEU A 84 -16.89 3.95 -7.43
C LEU A 84 -16.75 2.95 -8.57
N ASN A 85 -16.37 3.45 -9.75
CA ASN A 85 -16.24 2.69 -10.98
C ASN A 85 -14.79 2.67 -11.45
N ASN A 86 -14.59 1.92 -12.53
CA ASN A 86 -13.30 1.66 -13.15
C ASN A 86 -13.19 2.46 -14.46
N GLU A 87 -13.14 3.80 -14.34
CA GLU A 87 -13.11 4.76 -15.45
C GLU A 87 -11.67 5.22 -15.73
N PHE A 88 -10.90 4.40 -16.41
CA PHE A 88 -9.47 4.65 -16.59
C PHE A 88 -9.15 5.55 -17.75
N VAL A 89 -8.12 6.38 -17.54
CA VAL A 89 -7.48 7.17 -18.58
C VAL A 89 -5.98 6.94 -18.53
N ILE A 90 -5.39 6.66 -19.69
CA ILE A 90 -3.97 6.38 -19.87
C ILE A 90 -3.42 7.41 -20.85
N GLY A 91 -2.42 8.18 -20.44
CA GLY A 91 -1.69 9.09 -21.29
C GLY A 91 -0.31 8.54 -21.64
N ILE A 92 0.06 8.61 -22.91
CA ILE A 92 1.34 8.12 -23.45
C ILE A 92 1.95 9.21 -24.33
N THR A 93 3.16 9.66 -23.99
CA THR A 93 3.91 10.59 -24.83
C THR A 93 4.98 9.85 -25.60
N PHE A 94 5.15 10.15 -26.88
CA PHE A 94 6.20 9.55 -27.71
C PHE A 94 6.76 10.53 -28.73
N ILE A 95 7.96 10.23 -29.21
CA ILE A 95 8.61 10.92 -30.33
C ILE A 95 8.72 9.99 -31.53
N LYS A 96 8.75 10.57 -32.73
CA LYS A 96 8.91 9.83 -33.98
C LYS A 96 9.72 10.66 -34.97
N ASN A 97 10.68 10.04 -35.66
CA ASN A 97 11.35 10.67 -36.78
C ASN A 97 10.36 10.83 -37.95
N SER A 98 10.25 12.03 -38.51
CA SER A 98 9.52 12.24 -39.76
C SER A 98 10.27 11.55 -40.91
N ASN A 99 9.53 10.89 -41.81
CA ASN A 99 10.12 10.23 -42.98
C ASN A 99 10.54 11.24 -44.06
N ASP A 100 9.94 12.43 -44.06
CA ASP A 100 10.06 13.42 -45.14
C ASP A 100 10.93 14.63 -44.73
N SER A 101 11.35 14.72 -43.47
CA SER A 101 12.21 15.77 -42.94
C SER A 101 13.02 15.29 -41.74
N ASP A 102 14.21 15.83 -41.49
CA ASP A 102 14.99 15.60 -40.23
C ASP A 102 14.31 16.24 -38.99
N THR A 103 12.98 16.39 -39.01
CA THR A 103 12.20 16.94 -37.91
C THR A 103 11.61 15.83 -37.06
N LEU A 104 11.67 16.02 -35.74
CA LEU A 104 11.07 15.14 -34.75
C LEU A 104 9.61 15.53 -34.56
N GLU A 105 8.71 14.58 -34.78
CA GLU A 105 7.30 14.71 -34.44
C GLU A 105 7.07 14.21 -33.01
N THR A 106 6.30 14.96 -32.24
CA THR A 106 6.08 14.69 -30.81
C THR A 106 4.59 14.66 -30.51
N PHE A 107 4.13 13.68 -29.73
CA PHE A 107 2.70 13.45 -29.51
C PHE A 107 2.39 13.09 -28.06
N LEU A 108 1.16 13.41 -27.65
CA LEU A 108 0.48 12.86 -26.47
C LEU A 108 -0.77 12.10 -26.93
N ASN A 109 -0.77 10.78 -26.76
CA ASN A 109 -1.97 9.97 -26.93
C ASN A 109 -2.67 9.78 -25.57
N ILE A 110 -3.98 9.95 -25.56
CA ILE A 110 -4.83 9.76 -24.38
C ILE A 110 -5.86 8.68 -24.72
N TYR A 111 -5.83 7.61 -23.93
CA TYR A 111 -6.69 6.44 -24.08
C TYR A 111 -7.71 6.41 -22.95
N SER A 112 -8.99 6.21 -23.27
CA SER A 112 -10.06 6.19 -22.27
C SER A 112 -11.25 5.36 -22.76
N GLN A 113 -11.99 4.73 -21.85
CA GLN A 113 -13.21 3.98 -22.15
C GLN A 113 -14.45 4.74 -21.63
N SER A 114 -15.56 4.69 -22.38
CA SER A 114 -16.86 5.25 -22.00
C SER A 114 -17.61 4.33 -21.02
N GLU A 115 -18.43 4.94 -20.16
CA GLU A 115 -19.03 4.41 -18.92
C GLU A 115 -19.91 3.14 -19.01
N ASP A 116 -20.09 2.53 -20.19
CA ASP A 116 -21.11 1.50 -20.44
C ASP A 116 -20.68 0.04 -20.15
N HIS A 117 -19.46 -0.20 -19.64
CA HIS A 117 -18.96 -1.55 -19.34
C HIS A 117 -18.69 -1.75 -17.85
N GLU A 118 -19.32 -2.77 -17.25
CA GLU A 118 -19.16 -3.10 -15.82
C GLU A 118 -17.77 -3.67 -15.48
N ASP A 119 -17.12 -4.34 -16.44
CA ASP A 119 -15.82 -4.98 -16.26
C ASP A 119 -14.69 -4.15 -16.91
N PHE A 120 -13.60 -3.96 -16.16
CA PHE A 120 -12.40 -3.34 -16.68
C PHE A 120 -11.78 -4.19 -17.80
N ASN A 121 -11.62 -3.61 -18.99
CA ASN A 121 -10.91 -4.24 -20.08
C ASN A 121 -9.87 -3.30 -20.69
N ILE A 122 -8.60 -3.56 -20.38
CA ILE A 122 -7.50 -2.73 -20.89
C ILE A 122 -7.38 -2.75 -22.42
N GLU A 123 -7.80 -3.82 -23.09
CA GLU A 123 -7.75 -3.88 -24.56
C GLU A 123 -8.68 -2.87 -25.20
N ASP A 124 -9.88 -2.69 -24.64
CA ASP A 124 -10.86 -1.73 -25.15
C ASP A 124 -10.37 -0.30 -24.97
N ILE A 125 -9.78 0.01 -23.80
CA ILE A 125 -9.13 1.30 -23.54
C ILE A 125 -8.01 1.54 -24.57
N ALA A 126 -7.18 0.54 -24.83
CA ALA A 126 -6.05 0.64 -25.75
C ALA A 126 -6.44 0.91 -27.21
N GLN A 127 -7.71 0.71 -27.59
CA GLN A 127 -8.23 1.07 -28.91
C GLN A 127 -8.77 2.51 -28.99
N ASN A 128 -9.26 3.06 -27.88
CA ASN A 128 -9.98 4.34 -27.83
C ASN A 128 -9.03 5.51 -27.58
N CYS A 129 -8.34 5.96 -28.63
CA CYS A 129 -7.28 6.96 -28.55
C CYS A 129 -7.70 8.34 -29.06
N LEU A 130 -7.32 9.37 -28.33
CA LEU A 130 -7.23 10.75 -28.78
C LEU A 130 -5.77 11.19 -28.87
N THR A 131 -5.35 11.71 -30.02
CA THR A 131 -3.96 12.15 -30.25
C THR A 131 -3.86 13.68 -30.25
N ILE A 132 -2.90 14.20 -29.50
CA ILE A 132 -2.53 15.62 -29.46
C ILE A 132 -1.11 15.75 -30.03
N GLY A 133 -0.96 16.55 -31.08
CA GLY A 133 0.35 16.94 -31.59
C GLY A 133 1.00 17.98 -30.68
N LEU A 134 2.25 17.75 -30.29
CA LEU A 134 3.04 18.65 -29.45
C LEU A 134 4.05 19.41 -30.31
N ASN A 135 4.40 20.62 -29.89
CA ASN A 135 5.43 21.46 -30.52
C ASN A 135 6.72 21.54 -29.68
N PHE A 136 6.88 20.62 -28.73
CA PHE A 136 8.02 20.50 -27.81
C PHE A 136 8.29 19.02 -27.52
N ILE A 137 9.51 18.70 -27.08
CA ILE A 137 9.84 17.35 -26.63
C ILE A 137 9.25 17.14 -25.22
N PRO A 138 8.33 16.17 -25.03
CA PRO A 138 7.73 15.89 -23.73
C PRO A 138 8.76 15.26 -22.78
N TYR A 139 8.63 15.52 -21.48
CA TYR A 139 9.40 14.87 -20.43
C TYR A 139 8.49 14.09 -19.48
N LYS A 140 8.12 14.65 -18.33
CA LYS A 140 7.32 13.98 -17.31
C LYS A 140 5.85 14.21 -17.60
N LEU A 141 5.13 13.13 -17.89
CA LEU A 141 3.68 13.09 -17.78
C LEU A 141 3.29 12.64 -16.36
N THR A 142 2.38 13.39 -15.74
CA THR A 142 1.74 13.05 -14.46
C THR A 142 0.30 13.59 -14.46
N HIS A 143 -0.44 13.40 -13.38
CA HIS A 143 -1.77 13.97 -13.21
C HIS A 143 -1.92 14.61 -11.83
N THR A 144 -2.93 15.48 -11.70
CA THR A 144 -3.35 16.04 -10.41
C THR A 144 -4.82 16.43 -10.46
N GLU A 145 -5.40 16.71 -9.30
CA GLU A 145 -6.78 17.19 -9.19
C GLU A 145 -6.83 18.73 -9.30
N LEU A 146 -7.55 19.19 -10.31
CA LEU A 146 -8.05 20.56 -10.44
C LEU A 146 -9.34 20.70 -9.62
N VAL A 147 -9.35 21.66 -8.71
CA VAL A 147 -10.45 21.89 -7.78
C VAL A 147 -11.30 23.06 -8.25
N HIS A 148 -12.60 22.84 -8.41
CA HIS A 148 -13.58 23.87 -8.76
C HIS A 148 -14.47 24.12 -7.55
N TRP A 149 -14.37 25.34 -6.98
CA TRP A 149 -15.16 25.73 -5.82
C TRP A 149 -16.47 26.38 -6.27
N ASN A 150 -17.59 25.82 -5.81
CA ASN A 150 -18.91 26.38 -6.00
C ASN A 150 -19.19 27.46 -4.94
N ASN A 151 -20.13 28.36 -5.22
CA ASN A 151 -20.52 29.46 -4.32
C ASN A 151 -20.99 28.97 -2.93
N ASP A 152 -21.49 27.73 -2.84
CA ASP A 152 -21.96 27.11 -1.60
C ASP A 152 -20.83 26.52 -0.74
N GLY A 153 -19.57 26.67 -1.16
CA GLY A 153 -18.40 26.12 -0.46
C GLY A 153 -18.12 24.63 -0.74
N ASN A 154 -18.97 23.98 -1.55
CA ASN A 154 -18.71 22.64 -2.07
C ASN A 154 -17.67 22.71 -3.21
N ALA A 155 -16.80 21.70 -3.29
CA ALA A 155 -15.82 21.58 -4.37
C ALA A 155 -16.14 20.38 -5.26
N THR A 156 -16.03 20.56 -6.57
CA THR A 156 -15.88 19.46 -7.53
C THR A 156 -14.42 19.32 -7.91
N ARG A 157 -14.00 18.10 -8.27
CA ARG A 157 -12.63 17.77 -8.61
C ARG A 157 -12.60 17.15 -10.00
N GLU A 158 -11.65 17.59 -10.80
CA GLU A 158 -11.38 17.10 -12.14
C GLU A 158 -9.92 16.65 -12.19
N ILE A 159 -9.66 15.46 -12.71
CA ILE A 159 -8.27 15.00 -12.89
C ILE A 159 -7.75 15.54 -14.21
N VAL A 160 -6.62 16.24 -14.17
CA VAL A 160 -5.97 16.84 -15.34
C VAL A 160 -4.58 16.24 -15.53
N PHE A 161 -4.16 16.10 -16.79
CA PHE A 161 -2.78 15.75 -17.13
C PHE A 161 -1.87 16.97 -16.98
N VAL A 162 -0.66 16.72 -16.50
CA VAL A 162 0.41 17.71 -16.33
C VAL A 162 1.62 17.19 -17.10
N LEU A 163 2.06 17.94 -18.11
CA LEU A 163 3.12 17.54 -19.01
C LEU A 163 4.22 18.61 -19.06
N SER A 164 5.44 18.25 -18.69
CA SER A 164 6.60 19.13 -18.85
C SER A 164 7.22 19.03 -20.25
N GLY A 165 7.70 20.16 -20.77
CA GLY A 165 8.25 20.28 -22.12
C GLY A 165 9.69 20.82 -22.18
N SER A 166 10.36 20.54 -23.31
CA SER A 166 11.68 21.10 -23.65
C SER A 166 11.70 22.61 -23.87
N ASP A 167 10.53 23.24 -23.96
CA ASP A 167 10.33 24.67 -24.07
C ASP A 167 10.40 25.41 -22.71
N ASN A 168 10.73 24.68 -21.64
CA ASN A 168 10.80 25.15 -20.26
C ASN A 168 9.44 25.59 -19.70
N MET A 169 8.38 24.93 -20.15
CA MET A 169 7.02 25.13 -19.67
C MET A 169 6.42 23.83 -19.12
N VAL A 170 5.32 23.99 -18.39
CA VAL A 170 4.47 22.89 -17.94
C VAL A 170 3.07 23.16 -18.50
N HIS A 171 2.58 22.19 -19.27
CA HIS A 171 1.31 22.23 -19.98
C HIS A 171 0.29 21.38 -19.23
N ILE A 172 -0.94 21.88 -19.12
CA ILE A 172 -2.02 21.21 -18.39
C ILE A 172 -3.10 20.84 -19.39
N TYR A 173 -3.41 19.56 -19.52
CA TYR A 173 -4.46 19.07 -20.41
C TYR A 173 -5.65 18.57 -19.61
N HIS A 174 -6.83 19.07 -19.95
CA HIS A 174 -8.09 18.72 -19.30
C HIS A 174 -9.09 18.23 -20.34
N GLU A 175 -10.10 17.49 -19.89
CA GLU A 175 -11.12 16.95 -20.77
C GLU A 175 -12.22 17.98 -21.00
N ASP A 176 -12.49 18.30 -22.26
CA ASP A 176 -13.69 19.00 -22.68
C ASP A 176 -14.77 17.97 -23.05
N THR A 177 -15.59 17.62 -22.07
CA THR A 177 -16.69 16.66 -22.22
C THR A 177 -17.71 17.06 -23.28
N SER A 178 -17.85 18.36 -23.57
CA SER A 178 -18.80 18.85 -24.58
C SER A 178 -18.33 18.59 -26.01
N GLN A 179 -17.02 18.56 -26.22
CA GLN A 179 -16.40 18.36 -27.53
C GLN A 179 -15.74 16.99 -27.66
N HIS A 180 -15.76 16.17 -26.61
CA HIS A 180 -15.07 14.88 -26.53
C HIS A 180 -13.58 14.99 -26.92
N ILE A 181 -12.93 16.08 -26.52
CA ILE A 181 -11.50 16.31 -26.76
C ILE A 181 -10.76 16.74 -25.51
N TYR A 182 -9.44 16.56 -25.50
CA TYR A 182 -8.58 17.17 -24.50
C TYR A 182 -8.04 18.50 -25.00
N LYS A 183 -8.06 19.51 -24.15
CA LYS A 183 -7.57 20.86 -24.44
C LYS A 183 -6.53 21.29 -23.43
N GLU A 184 -5.61 22.13 -23.88
CA GLU A 184 -4.65 22.77 -22.99
C GLU A 184 -5.32 23.93 -22.23
N LEU A 185 -5.15 23.96 -20.91
CA LEU A 185 -5.61 25.05 -20.05
C LEU A 185 -4.62 26.20 -20.04
N GLU A 186 -5.13 27.43 -19.87
CA GLU A 186 -4.27 28.57 -19.54
C GLU A 186 -3.71 28.42 -18.12
N THR A 187 -2.45 27.98 -18.04
CA THR A 187 -1.79 27.58 -16.79
C THR A 187 -1.86 28.66 -15.69
N LYS A 188 -1.74 29.94 -16.05
CA LYS A 188 -1.67 31.05 -15.07
C LYS A 188 -2.95 31.25 -14.26
N GLU A 189 -4.11 30.83 -14.74
CA GLU A 189 -5.38 31.05 -14.05
C GLU A 189 -5.65 30.01 -12.95
N ARG A 190 -5.24 28.77 -13.17
CA ARG A 190 -5.57 27.61 -12.30
C ARG A 190 -4.35 26.96 -11.65
N PHE A 191 -3.18 27.10 -12.27
CA PHE A 191 -1.90 26.62 -11.79
C PHE A 191 -0.86 27.76 -11.81
N PRO A 192 -1.06 28.81 -10.98
CA PRO A 192 -0.17 29.98 -10.96
C PRO A 192 1.29 29.63 -10.62
N GLU A 193 1.55 28.44 -10.06
CA GLU A 193 2.88 27.94 -9.74
C GLU A 193 3.76 27.64 -10.97
N PHE A 194 3.14 27.38 -12.13
CA PHE A 194 3.83 27.03 -13.36
C PHE A 194 3.97 28.27 -14.27
N GLY A 195 5.11 28.92 -14.13
CA GLY A 195 5.62 29.88 -15.11
C GLY A 195 6.82 29.31 -15.86
N LYS A 196 7.42 30.10 -16.75
CA LYS A 196 8.63 29.71 -17.46
C LYS A 196 9.75 29.34 -16.50
N THR A 197 10.33 28.15 -16.67
CA THR A 197 11.38 27.61 -15.80
C THR A 197 12.78 27.88 -16.37
N PRO A 198 13.85 27.79 -15.56
CA PRO A 198 15.22 28.00 -16.05
C PRO A 198 15.73 26.90 -16.99
N SER A 199 15.15 25.70 -16.93
CA SER A 199 15.42 24.57 -17.82
C SER A 199 14.20 23.61 -17.78
N PRO A 200 14.18 22.53 -18.59
CA PRO A 200 13.05 21.60 -18.60
C PRO A 200 12.80 21.01 -17.21
N VAL A 201 11.53 20.86 -16.85
CA VAL A 201 11.11 20.25 -15.59
C VAL A 201 11.15 18.73 -15.73
N LEU A 202 11.93 18.05 -14.89
CA LEU A 202 12.10 16.59 -14.92
C LEU A 202 11.17 15.88 -13.94
N TRP A 203 10.87 16.52 -12.80
CA TRP A 203 10.00 15.93 -11.79
C TRP A 203 9.04 16.96 -11.22
N ILE A 204 7.79 16.54 -10.99
CA ILE A 204 6.72 17.32 -10.38
C ILE A 204 6.01 16.39 -9.40
N ASP A 205 5.75 16.90 -8.19
CA ASP A 205 4.92 16.22 -7.21
C ASP A 205 3.93 17.19 -6.57
N PHE A 206 2.76 16.67 -6.21
CA PHE A 206 1.64 17.42 -5.68
C PHE A 206 1.17 16.82 -4.36
N TYR A 207 0.86 17.67 -3.39
CA TYR A 207 0.29 17.24 -2.12
C TYR A 207 -0.84 18.19 -1.69
N HIS A 208 -2.07 17.67 -1.64
CA HIS A 208 -3.24 18.44 -1.22
C HIS A 208 -3.45 18.33 0.28
N ILE A 209 -3.70 19.46 0.95
CA ILE A 209 -3.99 19.52 2.39
C ILE A 209 -5.28 20.28 2.65
N ASN A 210 -5.78 20.17 3.88
CA ASN A 210 -6.95 20.91 4.35
C ASN A 210 -8.19 20.69 3.46
N ASN A 211 -8.47 19.43 3.11
CA ASN A 211 -9.56 19.06 2.19
C ASN A 211 -9.47 19.82 0.87
N TYR A 212 -8.29 19.77 0.24
CA TYR A 212 -8.01 20.37 -1.07
C TYR A 212 -8.06 21.90 -1.12
N THR A 213 -8.22 22.62 -0.01
CA THR A 213 -8.17 24.09 -0.02
C THR A 213 -6.76 24.62 -0.27
N GLU A 214 -5.74 23.81 0.03
CA GLU A 214 -4.36 24.16 -0.24
C GLU A 214 -3.67 23.03 -1.01
N ARG A 215 -2.99 23.40 -2.10
CA ARG A 215 -2.15 22.51 -2.90
C ARG A 215 -0.69 22.87 -2.67
N ILE A 216 0.12 21.89 -2.31
CA ILE A 216 1.58 22.02 -2.29
C ILE A 216 2.08 21.45 -3.60
N THR A 217 2.86 22.23 -4.33
CA THR A 217 3.47 21.79 -5.59
C THR A 217 4.97 21.92 -5.44
N SER A 218 5.71 20.84 -5.72
CA SER A 218 7.14 20.85 -5.77
C SER A 218 7.61 20.32 -7.11
N PHE A 219 8.60 20.98 -7.72
CA PHE A 219 9.16 20.52 -8.99
C PHE A 219 10.65 20.77 -9.08
N ALA A 220 11.31 20.00 -9.93
CA ALA A 220 12.74 20.06 -10.17
C ALA A 220 13.05 20.14 -11.66
N CYS A 221 13.98 21.02 -12.01
CA CYS A 221 14.46 21.22 -13.36
C CYS A 221 15.83 20.56 -13.58
N ASP A 222 16.13 20.23 -14.83
CA ASP A 222 17.39 19.61 -15.24
C ASP A 222 18.65 20.37 -14.78
N CYS A 223 18.60 21.70 -14.70
CA CYS A 223 19.71 22.53 -14.22
C CYS A 223 19.90 22.54 -12.68
N GLY A 224 19.23 21.63 -11.97
CA GLY A 224 19.27 21.47 -10.52
C GLY A 224 18.42 22.46 -9.74
N TYR A 225 17.56 23.22 -10.41
CA TYR A 225 16.64 24.14 -9.76
C TYR A 225 15.48 23.37 -9.14
N VAL A 226 15.22 23.59 -7.85
CA VAL A 226 14.10 22.98 -7.12
C VAL A 226 13.22 24.10 -6.59
N LYS A 227 11.91 23.96 -6.79
CA LYS A 227 10.91 24.93 -6.34
C LYS A 227 9.83 24.24 -5.54
N LEU A 228 9.43 24.87 -4.45
CA LEU A 228 8.36 24.44 -3.57
C LEU A 228 7.37 25.59 -3.39
N LEU A 229 6.11 25.37 -3.73
CA LEU A 229 5.05 26.35 -3.59
C LEU A 229 3.88 25.78 -2.81
N LYS A 230 3.13 26.66 -2.15
CA LYS A 230 1.81 26.37 -1.61
C LYS A 230 0.81 27.34 -2.20
N ILE A 231 -0.31 26.82 -2.69
CA ILE A 231 -1.33 27.54 -3.43
C ILE A 231 -2.65 27.40 -2.69
N ASP A 232 -3.37 28.50 -2.53
CA ASP A 232 -4.78 28.50 -2.13
C ASP A 232 -5.62 28.14 -3.36
N THR A 233 -6.32 27.01 -3.35
CA THR A 233 -7.10 26.55 -4.50
C THR A 233 -8.44 27.26 -4.65
N ARG A 234 -8.90 28.01 -3.63
CA ARG A 234 -10.12 28.83 -3.73
C ARG A 234 -9.85 30.13 -4.46
N THR A 235 -8.68 30.72 -4.21
CA THR A 235 -8.30 32.01 -4.81
C THR A 235 -7.31 31.87 -5.96
N ASN A 236 -6.76 30.67 -6.19
CA ASN A 236 -5.66 30.40 -7.12
C ASN A 236 -4.47 31.35 -6.90
N LYS A 237 -4.14 31.62 -5.63
CA LYS A 237 -3.02 32.49 -5.27
C LYS A 237 -1.92 31.69 -4.59
N ILE A 238 -0.68 32.04 -4.93
CA ILE A 238 0.51 31.52 -4.27
C ILE A 238 0.57 32.11 -2.86
N ILE A 239 0.45 31.25 -1.85
CA ILE A 239 0.58 31.59 -0.43
C ILE A 239 2.06 31.62 -0.02
N TYR A 240 2.84 30.70 -0.60
CA TYR A 240 4.22 30.44 -0.21
C TYR A 240 5.01 29.95 -1.41
N ASN A 241 6.26 30.38 -1.52
CA ASN A 241 7.12 30.14 -2.68
C ASN A 241 8.59 30.16 -2.24
N MET A 242 9.23 29.00 -2.28
CA MET A 242 10.64 28.82 -1.96
C MET A 242 11.33 28.10 -3.10
N SER A 243 12.63 28.38 -3.26
CA SER A 243 13.45 27.69 -4.25
C SER A 243 14.88 27.56 -3.80
N THR A 244 15.56 26.53 -4.30
CA THR A 244 16.99 26.29 -4.10
C THR A 244 17.60 25.75 -5.40
N ARG A 245 18.93 25.63 -5.45
CA ARG A 245 19.63 25.09 -6.61
C ARG A 245 20.82 24.23 -6.19
N PHE A 246 20.90 23.02 -6.72
CA PHE A 246 21.94 22.04 -6.42
C PHE A 246 23.10 22.03 -7.43
N GLY A 247 22.93 22.65 -8.61
CA GLY A 247 23.97 22.70 -9.66
C GLY A 247 24.21 21.36 -10.38
N ASN A 248 23.36 20.36 -10.16
CA ASN A 248 23.35 19.07 -10.85
C ASN A 248 21.89 18.65 -11.14
N SER A 249 21.68 17.70 -12.05
CA SER A 249 20.33 17.26 -12.41
C SER A 249 19.66 16.50 -11.25
N ILE A 250 18.35 16.69 -11.13
CA ILE A 250 17.52 16.04 -10.10
C ILE A 250 16.86 14.83 -10.72
N SER A 251 17.16 13.65 -10.20
CA SER A 251 16.67 12.36 -10.71
C SER A 251 15.37 11.91 -10.05
N SER A 252 14.99 12.48 -8.90
CA SER A 252 13.68 12.22 -8.29
C SER A 252 13.30 13.29 -7.27
N LEU A 253 11.99 13.48 -7.09
CA LEU A 253 11.41 14.41 -6.13
C LEU A 253 10.13 13.80 -5.54
N GLN A 254 9.98 13.83 -4.21
CA GLN A 254 8.78 13.31 -3.55
C GLN A 254 8.42 14.09 -2.27
N LEU A 255 7.17 14.56 -2.21
CA LEU A 255 6.51 15.10 -1.03
C LEU A 255 5.86 13.97 -0.22
N TYR A 256 5.97 14.03 1.10
CA TYR A 256 5.27 13.10 1.97
C TYR A 256 4.95 13.70 3.33
N ALA A 257 3.86 13.23 3.94
CA ALA A 257 3.53 13.54 5.33
C ALA A 257 4.10 12.47 6.28
N ASP A 258 4.58 12.89 7.45
CA ASP A 258 5.07 11.95 8.49
C ASP A 258 3.96 11.04 9.02
N PHE A 259 2.73 11.55 9.09
CA PHE A 259 1.54 10.79 9.45
C PHE A 259 0.56 10.85 8.29
N GLU A 260 0.34 9.72 7.63
CA GLU A 260 -0.79 9.58 6.71
C GLU A 260 -2.06 9.59 7.55
N LYS A 261 -2.88 10.64 7.40
CA LYS A 261 -4.31 10.48 7.73
C LYS A 261 -4.83 9.41 6.77
N PRO A 262 -5.60 8.41 7.24
CA PRO A 262 -6.26 7.48 6.33
C PRO A 262 -7.03 8.29 5.29
N ALA A 263 -6.83 7.96 4.01
CA ALA A 263 -7.43 8.67 2.88
C ALA A 263 -8.93 8.79 3.12
N MET A 264 -9.40 10.04 3.26
CA MET A 264 -10.79 10.36 3.49
C MET A 264 -11.46 10.47 2.12
N ASP A 265 -11.82 9.33 1.52
CA ASP A 265 -12.72 9.33 0.39
C ASP A 265 -14.13 9.70 0.86
N THR A 266 -14.70 10.70 0.21
CA THR A 266 -15.90 11.42 0.64
C THR A 266 -17.19 10.65 0.35
N LYS A 267 -18.16 10.85 1.26
CA LYS A 267 -19.61 10.55 1.19
C LYS A 267 -20.04 9.13 1.58
N ASN A 268 -19.95 8.86 2.88
CA ASN A 268 -21.14 8.52 3.68
C ASN A 268 -20.88 8.86 5.15
N CYS A 269 -21.66 9.82 5.66
CA CYS A 269 -21.62 10.36 7.01
C CYS A 269 -21.82 9.30 8.08
N ILE A 270 -21.11 9.38 9.22
CA ILE A 270 -21.68 9.53 10.58
C ILE A 270 -20.69 10.33 11.45
N ASP A 271 -21.27 11.19 12.29
CA ASP A 271 -20.77 12.20 13.24
C ASP A 271 -19.38 12.08 13.91
N PRO A 272 -18.79 13.24 14.30
CA PRO A 272 -17.49 13.36 14.94
C PRO A 272 -17.59 13.13 16.46
N LEU A 273 -17.65 11.87 16.89
CA LEU A 273 -17.44 11.54 18.29
C LEU A 273 -16.56 10.29 18.40
N CYS A 274 -15.45 10.45 19.14
CA CYS A 274 -14.48 9.45 19.58
C CYS A 274 -13.25 9.23 18.69
N LEU A 275 -12.35 10.22 18.70
CA LEU A 275 -10.92 9.92 18.80
C LEU A 275 -10.45 10.44 20.17
N PRO A 276 -9.68 9.66 20.95
CA PRO A 276 -8.99 10.21 22.11
C PRO A 276 -8.01 11.24 21.57
N GLU A 277 -8.12 12.47 22.08
CA GLU A 277 -7.04 13.44 22.01
C GLU A 277 -5.81 12.81 22.68
N LEU A 278 -4.96 12.14 21.90
CA LEU A 278 -3.53 12.30 22.08
C LEU A 278 -3.35 13.80 22.02
N LYS A 279 -3.22 14.44 23.19
CA LYS A 279 -2.92 15.86 23.27
C LYS A 279 -1.79 16.06 22.27
N PRO A 280 -2.03 16.77 21.16
CA PRO A 280 -0.91 17.27 20.40
C PRO A 280 -0.14 18.04 21.48
N GLU A 281 1.12 17.69 21.73
CA GLU A 281 2.06 18.74 22.13
C GLU A 281 1.68 19.93 21.27
N LYS A 282 1.39 21.11 21.83
CA LYS A 282 0.89 22.29 21.10
C LYS A 282 1.74 22.53 19.84
N ARG A 283 1.40 21.83 18.78
CA ARG A 283 1.99 21.80 17.46
C ARG A 283 0.80 22.24 16.67
N ASP A 284 0.85 23.53 16.30
CA ASP A 284 -0.01 24.19 15.34
C ASP A 284 -0.57 23.13 14.38
N GLY A 285 -1.88 22.83 14.38
CA GLY A 285 -2.52 21.61 13.86
C GLY A 285 -2.39 21.33 12.36
N ARG A 286 -1.34 21.85 11.75
CA ARG A 286 -0.89 21.74 10.37
C ARG A 286 -0.21 20.38 10.17
N PRO A 287 -0.42 19.74 9.01
CA PRO A 287 0.28 18.52 8.66
C PRO A 287 1.79 18.77 8.55
N VAL A 288 2.60 17.86 9.08
CA VAL A 288 4.06 17.88 8.87
C VAL A 288 4.35 17.25 7.52
N ILE A 289 4.78 18.09 6.57
CA ILE A 289 5.15 17.69 5.21
C ILE A 289 6.66 17.81 5.07
N ASN A 290 7.27 16.81 4.46
CA ASN A 290 8.68 16.74 4.14
C ASN A 290 8.86 16.58 2.62
N LEU A 291 10.05 16.90 2.12
CA LEU A 291 10.39 16.82 0.70
C LEU A 291 11.73 16.09 0.54
N VAL A 292 11.74 14.97 -0.17
CA VAL A 292 12.97 14.30 -0.59
C VAL A 292 13.35 14.80 -1.98
N VAL A 293 14.60 15.22 -2.13
CA VAL A 293 15.22 15.58 -3.41
C VAL A 293 16.41 14.66 -3.65
N VAL A 294 16.34 13.86 -4.71
CA VAL A 294 17.43 12.98 -5.12
C VAL A 294 18.17 13.62 -6.29
N ASN A 295 19.44 13.93 -6.06
CA ASN A 295 20.34 14.39 -7.09
C ASN A 295 20.92 13.18 -7.84
N THR A 296 21.23 13.34 -9.12
CA THR A 296 21.87 12.29 -9.93
C THR A 296 23.24 11.88 -9.38
N ILE A 297 24.07 12.86 -8.96
CA ILE A 297 25.46 12.65 -8.52
C ILE A 297 25.77 13.30 -7.16
N LEU A 298 24.90 14.17 -6.64
CA LEU A 298 25.12 14.72 -5.30
C LEU A 298 24.41 13.87 -4.25
N PRO A 299 24.79 13.96 -2.97
CA PRO A 299 24.00 13.40 -1.88
C PRO A 299 22.52 13.80 -1.96
N PRO A 300 21.58 12.87 -1.71
CA PRO A 300 20.17 13.21 -1.57
C PRO A 300 19.96 14.16 -0.40
N VAL A 301 18.93 15.00 -0.50
CA VAL A 301 18.57 15.95 0.55
C VAL A 301 17.11 15.76 0.95
N LEU A 302 16.89 15.58 2.24
CA LEU A 302 15.57 15.58 2.86
C LEU A 302 15.34 16.96 3.49
N PHE A 303 14.40 17.73 2.95
CA PHE A 303 13.90 18.94 3.61
C PHE A 303 12.79 18.58 4.58
N CYS A 304 12.95 19.01 5.83
CA CYS A 304 12.05 18.68 6.92
C CYS A 304 11.07 19.83 7.21
N HIS A 305 9.82 19.48 7.53
CA HIS A 305 8.76 20.42 7.91
C HIS A 305 8.65 21.61 6.94
N VAL A 306 8.54 21.33 5.65
CA VAL A 306 8.70 22.34 4.59
C VAL A 306 7.65 23.45 4.64
N LEU A 307 6.51 23.21 5.29
CA LEU A 307 5.49 24.24 5.54
C LEU A 307 5.86 25.24 6.62
N LYS A 308 6.83 24.90 7.48
CA LYS A 308 7.31 25.74 8.58
C LYS A 308 8.67 26.37 8.25
N TYR A 309 9.60 25.58 7.71
CA TYR A 309 11.00 25.98 7.62
C TYR A 309 11.50 26.25 6.21
N GLY A 310 10.64 26.30 5.20
CA GLY A 310 11.17 26.57 3.88
C GLY A 310 11.80 25.33 3.25
N LEU A 311 12.88 25.61 2.54
CA LEU A 311 13.92 24.65 2.15
C LEU A 311 15.19 24.89 3.00
N SER A 312 15.04 25.33 4.25
CA SER A 312 16.17 25.70 5.12
C SER A 312 16.50 24.65 6.19
N ASP A 313 15.52 23.87 6.64
CA ASP A 313 15.73 22.74 7.54
C ASP A 313 15.89 21.46 6.71
N TYR A 314 17.09 20.88 6.68
CA TYR A 314 17.37 19.73 5.85
C TYR A 314 18.44 18.80 6.41
N HIS A 315 18.34 17.53 6.03
CA HIS A 315 19.35 16.51 6.22
C HIS A 315 19.92 16.07 4.88
N THR A 316 21.24 15.95 4.80
CA THR A 316 21.92 15.30 3.69
C THR A 316 22.04 13.80 3.98
N LEU A 317 21.52 12.96 3.09
CA LEU A 317 21.62 11.51 3.25
C LEU A 317 23.03 11.04 2.86
N PRO A 318 23.66 10.14 3.63
CA PRO A 318 25.02 9.70 3.35
C PRO A 318 25.08 8.90 2.04
N ARG A 319 26.18 9.05 1.30
CA ARG A 319 26.50 8.23 0.13
C ARG A 319 27.60 7.22 0.47
N LEU A 320 27.55 6.04 -0.15
CA LEU A 320 28.62 5.05 -0.04
C LEU A 320 29.81 5.37 -0.95
N ASP A 321 29.50 5.84 -2.16
CA ASP A 321 30.45 6.22 -3.17
C ASP A 321 29.94 7.46 -3.92
N ASP A 322 30.85 8.20 -4.57
CA ASP A 322 30.53 9.40 -5.33
C ASP A 322 30.24 9.12 -6.83
N CYS A 323 30.51 7.89 -7.30
CA CYS A 323 30.46 7.52 -8.72
C CYS A 323 29.09 6.97 -9.17
N THR A 324 28.33 6.42 -8.24
CA THR A 324 27.02 5.81 -8.47
C THR A 324 26.01 6.88 -8.84
N VAL A 325 25.22 6.62 -9.87
CA VAL A 325 24.14 7.53 -10.25
C VAL A 325 22.87 7.11 -9.52
N LEU A 326 22.25 8.05 -8.81
CA LEU A 326 20.97 7.84 -8.14
C LEU A 326 19.84 8.15 -9.13
N SER A 327 18.90 7.22 -9.32
CA SER A 327 17.94 7.27 -10.44
C SER A 327 16.50 7.54 -10.03
N CYS A 328 16.08 7.11 -8.84
CA CYS A 328 14.69 7.19 -8.40
C CYS A 328 14.58 7.13 -6.87
N CYS A 329 13.41 7.51 -6.35
CA CYS A 329 13.13 7.53 -4.91
C CYS A 329 11.73 7.01 -4.62
N THR A 330 11.58 6.32 -3.48
CA THR A 330 10.28 6.16 -2.83
C THR A 330 10.42 6.29 -1.33
N VAL A 331 9.42 6.90 -0.69
CA VAL A 331 9.29 6.96 0.77
C VAL A 331 8.23 5.97 1.20
N ALA A 332 8.61 5.02 2.06
CA ALA A 332 7.75 3.90 2.44
C ALA A 332 8.01 3.49 3.90
N ASN A 333 7.04 2.83 4.52
CA ASN A 333 7.18 2.18 5.82
C ASN A 333 7.34 0.67 5.56
N ILE A 334 8.54 0.25 5.17
CA ILE A 334 8.85 -1.10 4.71
C ILE A 334 8.84 -2.10 5.86
N ASP A 335 9.25 -1.66 7.04
CA ASP A 335 9.37 -2.52 8.22
C ASP A 335 8.13 -2.43 9.14
N PHE A 336 7.10 -1.68 8.75
CA PHE A 336 5.88 -1.46 9.53
C PHE A 336 6.10 -0.83 10.92
N CYS A 337 7.24 -0.19 11.18
CA CYS A 337 7.52 0.47 12.46
C CYS A 337 6.84 1.84 12.64
N ARG A 338 6.01 2.26 11.67
CA ARG A 338 5.32 3.56 11.57
C ARG A 338 6.24 4.75 11.29
N LYS A 339 7.56 4.56 11.28
CA LYS A 339 8.50 5.55 10.76
C LYS A 339 8.72 5.28 9.29
N LYS A 340 8.73 6.34 8.48
CA LYS A 340 8.99 6.23 7.05
C LYS A 340 10.49 6.11 6.81
N GLU A 341 10.86 5.16 5.96
CA GLU A 341 12.18 5.00 5.38
C GLU A 341 12.24 5.61 3.98
N ILE A 342 13.45 5.94 3.54
CA ILE A 342 13.70 6.45 2.19
C ILE A 342 14.45 5.36 1.43
N LEU A 343 13.89 4.95 0.29
CA LEU A 343 14.51 4.00 -0.62
C LEU A 343 14.94 4.71 -1.90
N ILE A 344 16.19 4.49 -2.31
CA ILE A 344 16.75 5.10 -3.53
C ILE A 344 17.28 3.99 -4.43
N GLY A 345 16.86 4.00 -5.69
CA GLY A 345 17.42 3.12 -6.71
C GLY A 345 18.64 3.76 -7.38
N THR A 346 19.57 2.93 -7.83
CA THR A 346 20.81 3.38 -8.45
C THR A 346 21.03 2.77 -9.84
N SER A 347 21.95 3.36 -10.60
CA SER A 347 22.48 2.80 -11.85
C SER A 347 23.44 1.63 -11.65
N SER A 348 23.86 1.36 -10.41
CA SER A 348 24.77 0.28 -10.00
C SER A 348 24.01 -0.98 -9.56
N ASP A 349 22.74 -1.09 -9.92
CA ASP A 349 21.85 -2.22 -9.63
C ASP A 349 21.54 -2.37 -8.13
N GLU A 350 21.51 -1.26 -7.38
CA GLU A 350 21.37 -1.27 -5.92
C GLU A 350 20.16 -0.47 -5.45
N ILE A 351 19.48 -0.99 -4.43
CA ILE A 351 18.51 -0.26 -3.63
C ILE A 351 19.20 0.15 -2.32
N LEU A 352 19.22 1.45 -2.05
CA LEU A 352 19.74 2.04 -0.82
C LEU A 352 18.57 2.29 0.14
N LEU A 353 18.60 1.69 1.34
CA LEU A 353 17.58 1.91 2.39
C LEU A 353 18.12 2.81 3.49
N TYR A 354 17.52 3.99 3.63
CA TYR A 354 17.86 4.94 4.69
C TYR A 354 16.85 4.88 5.83
N LYS A 355 17.37 4.91 7.06
CA LYS A 355 16.58 4.98 8.30
C LYS A 355 16.98 6.18 9.14
N TYR A 356 16.03 6.64 9.95
CA TYR A 356 16.27 7.72 10.91
C TYR A 356 16.59 7.14 12.29
N ASP A 357 17.79 7.44 12.78
CA ASP A 357 18.19 7.16 14.15
C ASP A 357 17.70 8.28 15.07
N THR A 358 16.75 7.97 15.95
CA THR A 358 16.23 8.93 16.92
C THR A 358 17.19 9.24 18.06
N THR A 359 18.19 8.40 18.32
CA THR A 359 19.16 8.62 19.38
C THR A 359 20.23 9.63 18.95
N GLU A 360 20.74 9.47 17.74
CA GLU A 360 21.74 10.38 17.15
C GLU A 360 21.11 11.52 16.32
N SER A 361 19.78 11.53 16.18
CA SER A 361 19.03 12.51 15.38
C SER A 361 19.53 12.63 13.93
N LYS A 362 19.95 11.51 13.33
CA LYS A 362 20.59 11.47 12.01
C LYS A 362 20.00 10.39 11.12
N TRP A 363 20.02 10.65 9.82
CA TRP A 363 19.76 9.63 8.82
C TRP A 363 21.02 8.83 8.54
N TYR A 364 20.87 7.51 8.42
CA TYR A 364 21.97 6.62 8.09
C TYR A 364 21.51 5.57 7.07
N LEU A 365 22.47 5.05 6.31
CA LEU A 365 22.22 3.95 5.39
C LEU A 365 22.21 2.64 6.19
N GLU A 366 21.04 1.99 6.25
CA GLU A 366 20.84 0.74 6.99
C GLU A 366 21.30 -0.46 6.17
N GLU A 367 20.86 -0.53 4.91
CA GLU A 367 21.03 -1.73 4.09
C GLU A 367 21.09 -1.40 2.61
N LEU A 368 21.79 -2.26 1.87
CA LEU A 368 21.89 -2.26 0.43
C LEU A 368 21.40 -3.59 -0.12
N LYS A 369 20.52 -3.55 -1.12
CA LYS A 369 20.00 -4.76 -1.80
C LYS A 369 20.32 -4.68 -3.29
N HIS A 370 21.06 -5.66 -3.80
CA HIS A 370 21.35 -5.77 -5.22
C HIS A 370 20.17 -6.36 -6.00
N ILE A 371 20.00 -5.86 -7.22
CA ILE A 371 19.05 -6.28 -8.25
C ILE A 371 19.86 -6.71 -9.49
N ALA A 372 19.22 -7.35 -10.46
CA ALA A 372 19.90 -7.91 -11.62
C ALA A 372 20.25 -6.89 -12.74
N ALA A 373 19.91 -5.60 -12.57
CA ALA A 373 20.14 -4.54 -13.55
C ALA A 373 19.91 -3.12 -12.97
N PRO A 374 20.30 -2.05 -13.70
CA PRO A 374 20.16 -0.68 -13.21
C PRO A 374 18.70 -0.34 -12.96
N ILE A 375 18.43 0.34 -11.85
CA ILE A 375 17.08 0.62 -11.37
C ILE A 375 16.59 1.92 -12.00
N LEU A 376 15.38 1.90 -12.54
CA LEU A 376 14.74 3.05 -13.20
C LEU A 376 13.61 3.65 -12.33
N CYS A 377 12.88 2.82 -11.57
CA CYS A 377 11.81 3.28 -10.70
C CYS A 377 11.63 2.33 -9.51
N VAL A 378 11.26 2.88 -8.35
CA VAL A 378 10.86 2.12 -7.16
C VAL A 378 9.53 2.67 -6.66
N LYS A 379 8.57 1.80 -6.35
CA LYS A 379 7.29 2.16 -5.74
C LYS A 379 6.90 1.20 -4.62
N HIS A 380 6.08 1.68 -3.69
CA HIS A 380 5.52 0.88 -2.60
C HIS A 380 3.99 0.86 -2.73
N LEU A 381 3.44 -0.23 -3.28
CA LEU A 381 2.08 -0.33 -3.79
C LEU A 381 1.35 -1.53 -3.19
N ASP A 382 0.05 -1.42 -2.95
CA ASP A 382 -0.80 -2.53 -2.53
C ASP A 382 -1.30 -3.28 -3.76
N LEU A 383 -0.52 -4.23 -4.27
CA LEU A 383 -0.82 -4.94 -5.50
C LEU A 383 -1.89 -6.03 -5.29
N THR A 384 -1.97 -6.57 -4.07
CA THR A 384 -2.91 -7.64 -3.71
C THR A 384 -4.26 -7.10 -3.22
N GLY A 385 -4.35 -5.82 -2.89
CA GLY A 385 -5.58 -5.19 -2.36
C GLY A 385 -5.88 -5.57 -0.91
N ASP A 386 -4.92 -6.15 -0.20
CA ASP A 386 -5.09 -6.65 1.18
C ASP A 386 -4.65 -5.61 2.25
N GLY A 387 -4.16 -4.44 1.82
CA GLY A 387 -3.64 -3.37 2.67
C GLY A 387 -2.14 -3.48 2.97
N VAL A 388 -1.50 -4.60 2.64
CA VAL A 388 -0.05 -4.78 2.73
C VAL A 388 0.57 -4.36 1.40
N ARG A 389 1.48 -3.40 1.45
CA ARG A 389 2.16 -2.90 0.25
C ARG A 389 3.39 -3.74 -0.08
N GLU A 390 3.55 -4.03 -1.35
CA GLU A 390 4.72 -4.61 -1.99
C GLU A 390 5.70 -3.53 -2.44
N LEU A 391 6.99 -3.89 -2.46
CA LEU A 391 8.02 -3.06 -3.08
C LEU A 391 8.17 -3.48 -4.55
N VAL A 392 7.76 -2.59 -5.45
CA VAL A 392 7.83 -2.76 -6.90
C VAL A 392 9.08 -2.03 -7.40
N VAL A 393 9.95 -2.75 -8.10
CA VAL A 393 11.24 -2.23 -8.60
C VAL A 393 11.30 -2.48 -10.09
N PHE A 394 11.37 -1.40 -10.86
CA PHE A 394 11.54 -1.46 -12.31
C PHE A 394 13.00 -1.24 -12.67
N SER A 395 13.61 -2.23 -13.31
CA SER A 395 15.00 -2.21 -13.77
C SER A 395 15.08 -2.20 -15.28
N MET A 396 16.26 -1.95 -15.84
CA MET A 396 16.50 -2.03 -17.29
C MET A 396 16.21 -3.42 -17.89
N LYS A 397 16.10 -4.48 -17.07
CA LYS A 397 15.79 -5.85 -17.54
C LYS A 397 14.34 -6.26 -17.31
N GLY A 398 13.60 -5.64 -16.40
CA GLY A 398 12.29 -6.16 -16.00
C GLY A 398 11.69 -5.51 -14.77
N LEU A 399 10.49 -5.99 -14.41
CA LEU A 399 9.82 -5.64 -13.17
C LEU A 399 10.09 -6.70 -12.12
N HIS A 400 10.49 -6.27 -10.93
CA HIS A 400 10.66 -7.08 -9.75
C HIS A 400 9.59 -6.70 -8.71
N VAL A 401 8.92 -7.69 -8.13
CA VAL A 401 7.94 -7.50 -7.06
C VAL A 401 8.44 -8.19 -5.80
N PHE A 402 8.74 -7.41 -4.78
CA PHE A 402 9.21 -7.90 -3.49
C PHE A 402 8.09 -7.89 -2.45
N GLN A 403 7.88 -9.03 -1.81
CA GLN A 403 6.94 -9.21 -0.71
C GLN A 403 7.69 -9.42 0.60
N LEU A 404 7.13 -8.91 1.69
CA LEU A 404 7.63 -9.21 3.03
C LEU A 404 7.41 -10.70 3.35
N ASP A 405 8.38 -11.32 4.00
CA ASP A 405 8.30 -12.73 4.40
C ASP A 405 7.02 -13.00 5.20
N GLN A 406 6.27 -14.05 4.82
CA GLN A 406 4.94 -14.33 5.35
C GLN A 406 4.95 -14.47 6.89
N ALA A 407 6.03 -15.01 7.47
CA ALA A 407 6.20 -15.13 8.92
C ALA A 407 6.23 -13.78 9.66
N LEU A 408 6.71 -12.72 9.00
CA LEU A 408 6.77 -11.35 9.54
C LEU A 408 5.52 -10.54 9.19
N ARG A 409 4.86 -10.80 8.04
CA ARG A 409 3.55 -10.22 7.69
C ARG A 409 2.53 -10.46 8.81
N PHE A 410 2.39 -11.71 9.28
CA PHE A 410 1.44 -12.03 10.35
C PHE A 410 1.89 -11.55 11.74
N GLY A 411 3.20 -11.44 12.00
CA GLY A 411 3.73 -10.99 13.29
C GLY A 411 3.65 -9.47 13.52
N ARG A 412 3.77 -8.65 12.46
CA ARG A 412 3.80 -7.17 12.58
C ARG A 412 2.43 -6.50 12.39
N LEU A 413 1.47 -7.17 11.76
CA LEU A 413 0.07 -6.73 11.77
C LEU A 413 -0.50 -6.71 13.21
N ASN A 414 -0.10 -7.66 14.07
CA ASN A 414 -0.53 -7.72 15.48
C ASN A 414 0.07 -6.61 16.36
N LEU A 415 1.27 -6.09 16.05
CA LEU A 415 1.91 -5.03 16.86
C LEU A 415 1.22 -3.67 16.72
N ASN A 416 0.44 -3.45 15.66
CA ASN A 416 -0.28 -2.20 15.43
C ASN A 416 -1.61 -2.09 16.19
N ASP A 417 -2.12 -3.20 16.74
CA ASP A 417 -3.38 -3.25 17.50
C ASP A 417 -3.23 -2.89 18.99
N ASN A 418 -1.99 -2.68 19.48
CA ASN A 418 -1.70 -2.31 20.86
C ASN A 418 -1.72 -0.80 21.16
N ALA A 419 -2.32 0.01 20.29
CA ALA A 419 -2.55 1.43 20.58
C ALA A 419 -3.91 1.61 21.29
N GLU A 420 -3.85 2.08 22.54
CA GLU A 420 -4.97 2.33 23.45
C GLU A 420 -6.14 3.14 22.83
N ASN A 421 -7.24 2.47 22.47
CA ASN A 421 -8.61 2.75 22.91
C ASN A 421 -9.65 1.94 22.11
N PRO A 422 -10.67 1.33 22.77
CA PRO A 422 -11.60 0.41 22.13
C PRO A 422 -12.79 1.18 21.52
N THR A 423 -12.64 1.78 20.34
CA THR A 423 -13.79 2.32 19.59
C THR A 423 -13.85 1.78 18.18
N LYS A 424 -14.80 0.84 18.01
CA LYS A 424 -15.54 0.49 16.79
C LYS A 424 -14.83 0.79 15.46
N HIS A 425 -13.97 -0.11 15.03
CA HIS A 425 -13.68 -0.29 13.61
C HIS A 425 -14.20 -1.65 13.16
N LYS A 426 -15.21 -1.63 12.28
CA LYS A 426 -15.54 -2.77 11.41
C LYS A 426 -14.38 -2.95 10.44
N VAL A 427 -13.34 -3.66 10.87
CA VAL A 427 -12.36 -4.23 9.96
C VAL A 427 -13.05 -5.38 9.23
N LYS A 428 -12.80 -5.48 7.93
CA LYS A 428 -13.34 -6.46 6.99
C LYS A 428 -12.94 -7.87 7.48
N ILE A 429 -13.76 -8.48 8.33
CA ILE A 429 -13.63 -9.89 8.69
C ILE A 429 -13.92 -10.70 7.42
N ASN A 430 -13.01 -11.62 7.08
CA ASN A 430 -13.09 -12.52 5.94
C ASN A 430 -14.53 -13.08 5.77
N LYS A 431 -15.05 -13.10 4.54
CA LYS A 431 -16.41 -13.61 4.21
C LYS A 431 -16.68 -14.99 4.83
N GLU A 432 -15.67 -15.83 4.98
CA GLU A 432 -15.75 -17.14 5.66
C GLU A 432 -16.17 -17.07 7.12
N LEU A 433 -15.64 -16.12 7.91
CA LEU A 433 -16.00 -15.96 9.32
C LEU A 433 -17.44 -15.44 9.44
N PHE A 434 -17.89 -14.55 8.55
CA PHE A 434 -19.28 -14.08 8.51
C PHE A 434 -20.27 -15.18 8.12
N ASN A 435 -19.92 -16.04 7.15
CA ASN A 435 -20.74 -17.20 6.77
C ASN A 435 -20.84 -18.27 7.89
N LEU A 436 -19.84 -18.35 8.78
CA LEU A 436 -19.84 -19.28 9.93
C LEU A 436 -20.85 -18.92 11.05
N PHE A 437 -21.40 -17.70 11.08
CA PHE A 437 -22.36 -17.23 12.10
C PHE A 437 -23.83 -17.26 11.66
N GLU A 438 -24.15 -17.98 10.59
CA GLU A 438 -25.43 -17.99 9.85
C GLU A 438 -26.73 -18.36 10.60
N ASN A 439 -26.79 -18.31 11.94
CA ASN A 439 -28.06 -18.49 12.66
C ASN A 439 -28.15 -17.59 13.91
N ASN A 440 -28.96 -16.54 13.81
CA ASN A 440 -29.63 -15.81 14.90
C ASN A 440 -28.76 -15.14 15.98
N ASN A 441 -27.49 -14.84 15.73
CA ASN A 441 -26.68 -14.07 16.68
C ASN A 441 -25.93 -12.94 15.94
N GLU A 442 -26.03 -11.72 16.46
CA GLU A 442 -25.21 -10.60 15.99
C GLU A 442 -23.83 -10.65 16.65
N ILE A 443 -22.78 -10.49 15.83
CA ILE A 443 -21.43 -10.25 16.35
C ILE A 443 -21.40 -8.81 16.86
N VAL A 444 -21.32 -8.65 18.18
CA VAL A 444 -21.33 -7.32 18.82
C VAL A 444 -19.94 -6.72 18.82
N LYS A 445 -18.93 -7.55 19.02
CA LYS A 445 -17.53 -7.15 19.17
C LYS A 445 -16.64 -8.37 18.93
N TYR A 446 -15.45 -8.17 18.40
CA TYR A 446 -14.36 -9.14 18.52
C TYR A 446 -13.09 -8.39 18.95
N GLU A 447 -12.17 -9.11 19.58
CA GLU A 447 -10.89 -8.62 20.08
C GLU A 447 -9.81 -9.56 19.54
N THR A 448 -8.74 -9.01 18.96
CA THR A 448 -7.53 -9.78 18.65
C THR A 448 -6.88 -10.21 19.96
N LEU A 449 -6.37 -11.44 19.99
CA LEU A 449 -5.67 -11.98 21.13
C LEU A 449 -4.17 -11.94 20.86
N ASP A 450 -3.46 -11.09 21.60
CA ASP A 450 -2.02 -11.19 21.71
C ASP A 450 -1.69 -12.44 22.51
N THR A 451 -1.36 -13.52 21.82
CA THR A 451 -0.81 -14.67 22.52
C THR A 451 0.55 -14.32 23.09
N ASN A 452 0.74 -14.66 24.37
CA ASN A 452 2.01 -14.51 25.05
C ASN A 452 3.14 -15.06 24.16
N SER A 453 4.10 -14.20 23.80
CA SER A 453 5.18 -14.47 22.85
C SER A 453 5.94 -15.76 23.17
N SER A 454 6.05 -16.12 24.46
CA SER A 454 6.68 -17.37 24.90
C SER A 454 5.95 -18.64 24.45
N GLU A 455 4.61 -18.67 24.48
CA GLU A 455 3.83 -19.84 24.06
C GLU A 455 3.74 -19.94 22.53
N TYR A 456 3.65 -18.79 21.85
CA TYR A 456 3.72 -18.73 20.39
C TYR A 456 5.08 -19.22 19.87
N GLU A 457 6.19 -18.80 20.49
CA GLU A 457 7.52 -19.31 20.16
C GLU A 457 7.65 -20.82 20.39
N LYS A 458 7.07 -21.35 21.48
CA LYS A 458 7.06 -22.81 21.73
C LYS A 458 6.27 -23.56 20.67
N LEU A 459 5.14 -23.01 20.22
CA LEU A 459 4.35 -23.56 19.11
C LEU A 459 5.15 -23.55 17.80
N GLN A 460 5.81 -22.43 17.47
CA GLN A 460 6.64 -22.30 16.27
C GLN A 460 7.84 -23.25 16.29
N ARG A 461 8.51 -23.43 17.44
CA ARG A 461 9.58 -24.43 17.59
C ARG A 461 9.06 -25.87 17.43
N ARG A 462 7.80 -26.14 17.77
CA ARG A 462 7.18 -27.46 17.61
C ARG A 462 6.78 -27.74 16.17
N ILE A 463 6.35 -26.71 15.43
CA ILE A 463 6.07 -26.79 13.99
C ILE A 463 7.37 -26.95 13.19
N ASN A 464 8.39 -26.14 13.50
CA ASN A 464 9.64 -26.01 12.73
C ASN A 464 10.83 -26.80 13.31
N GLY A 465 10.59 -27.68 14.28
CA GLY A 465 11.63 -28.47 14.96
C GLY A 465 12.15 -29.66 14.13
N PRO A 466 13.27 -30.28 14.54
CA PRO A 466 13.94 -31.37 13.80
C PRO A 466 13.09 -32.65 13.66
N LEU A 467 12.05 -32.80 14.48
CA LEU A 467 10.96 -33.76 14.29
C LEU A 467 9.77 -33.00 13.69
N LEU A 468 9.82 -32.75 12.37
CA LEU A 468 8.78 -32.02 11.62
C LEU A 468 7.37 -32.43 12.07
N TYR A 469 6.58 -31.46 12.54
CA TYR A 469 5.19 -31.68 12.86
C TYR A 469 4.41 -31.86 11.56
N ASN A 470 4.34 -33.09 11.05
CA ASN A 470 3.56 -33.45 9.85
C ASN A 470 2.04 -33.55 10.13
N GLY A 471 1.49 -32.61 10.90
CA GLY A 471 0.05 -32.53 11.23
C GLY A 471 -0.54 -31.21 10.74
N HIS A 472 -1.87 -31.14 10.64
CA HIS A 472 -2.55 -29.93 10.16
C HIS A 472 -2.97 -29.04 11.33
N SER A 473 -2.83 -27.72 11.16
CA SER A 473 -3.49 -26.73 12.02
C SER A 473 -4.98 -26.68 11.67
N LYS A 474 -5.85 -26.72 12.68
CA LYS A 474 -7.30 -26.60 12.51
C LYS A 474 -7.82 -25.39 13.25
N MET A 475 -8.57 -24.54 12.57
CA MET A 475 -9.32 -23.47 13.22
C MET A 475 -10.49 -24.05 14.01
N MET A 476 -10.50 -23.80 15.32
CA MET A 476 -11.52 -24.29 16.24
C MET A 476 -11.92 -23.24 17.28
N PHE A 477 -13.06 -23.46 17.93
CA PHE A 477 -13.68 -22.52 18.84
C PHE A 477 -13.72 -23.06 20.28
N HIS A 478 -13.60 -22.15 21.24
CA HIS A 478 -13.74 -22.41 22.67
C HIS A 478 -14.74 -21.42 23.29
N GLY A 479 -15.87 -21.91 23.79
CA GLY A 479 -16.82 -21.07 24.52
C GLY A 479 -16.42 -20.89 25.98
N THR A 480 -16.41 -19.65 26.46
CA THR A 480 -16.10 -19.34 27.87
C THR A 480 -17.03 -18.25 28.43
N LYS A 481 -16.95 -17.99 29.74
CA LYS A 481 -17.62 -16.85 30.37
C LYS A 481 -16.74 -15.61 30.22
N LYS A 482 -17.36 -14.44 29.99
CA LYS A 482 -16.65 -13.15 29.81
C LYS A 482 -15.61 -12.86 30.90
N GLN A 483 -15.92 -13.18 32.16
CA GLN A 483 -15.00 -12.97 33.30
C GLN A 483 -13.67 -13.74 33.21
N TYR A 484 -13.59 -14.80 32.40
CA TYR A 484 -12.36 -15.58 32.23
C TYR A 484 -11.53 -15.14 31.03
N VAL A 485 -12.06 -14.26 30.18
CA VAL A 485 -11.39 -13.84 28.95
C VAL A 485 -10.06 -13.17 29.27
N SER A 486 -10.04 -12.10 30.09
CA SER A 486 -8.79 -11.39 30.46
C SER A 486 -7.68 -12.34 30.93
N GLY A 487 -8.02 -13.28 31.83
CA GLY A 487 -7.05 -14.24 32.34
C GLY A 487 -6.54 -15.23 31.29
N ILE A 488 -7.39 -15.62 30.32
CA ILE A 488 -6.99 -16.46 29.18
C ILE A 488 -6.13 -15.66 28.19
N CYS A 489 -6.42 -14.38 27.98
CA CYS A 489 -5.61 -13.48 27.15
C CYS A 489 -4.19 -13.34 27.73
N GLU A 490 -4.10 -13.00 29.02
CA GLU A 490 -2.83 -12.70 29.68
C GLU A 490 -1.94 -13.94 29.86
N ASN A 491 -2.54 -15.09 30.16
CA ASN A 491 -1.80 -16.28 30.62
C ASN A 491 -1.97 -17.51 29.72
N ASN A 492 -2.61 -17.36 28.55
CA ASN A 492 -3.07 -18.46 27.70
C ASN A 492 -4.03 -19.42 28.45
N PHE A 493 -4.58 -20.43 27.76
CA PHE A 493 -5.41 -21.42 28.43
C PHE A 493 -4.58 -22.27 29.40
N ASN A 494 -4.91 -22.17 30.68
CA ASN A 494 -4.36 -23.08 31.68
C ASN A 494 -5.14 -24.41 31.69
N TRP A 495 -4.64 -25.41 30.97
CA TRP A 495 -5.22 -26.75 30.89
C TRP A 495 -5.38 -27.44 32.26
N ARG A 496 -4.62 -27.01 33.28
CA ARG A 496 -4.73 -27.50 34.68
C ARG A 496 -6.00 -27.01 35.38
N LEU A 497 -6.73 -26.06 34.81
CA LEU A 497 -8.06 -25.63 35.27
C LEU A 497 -9.20 -26.50 34.70
N SER A 498 -8.87 -27.54 33.92
CA SER A 498 -9.85 -28.48 33.37
C SER A 498 -10.77 -29.06 34.46
N GLY A 499 -12.06 -29.14 34.16
CA GLY A 499 -13.08 -29.66 35.08
C GLY A 499 -13.71 -28.65 36.05
N LYS A 500 -13.10 -27.48 36.30
CA LYS A 500 -13.58 -26.54 37.34
C LYS A 500 -14.92 -25.84 37.04
N SER A 501 -15.36 -25.78 35.78
CA SER A 501 -16.58 -25.06 35.38
C SER A 501 -17.75 -25.99 34.97
N ARG A 502 -17.48 -27.05 34.19
CA ARG A 502 -18.51 -27.99 33.69
C ARG A 502 -18.07 -29.48 33.63
N GLY A 503 -16.99 -29.85 34.33
CA GLY A 503 -16.43 -31.22 34.33
C GLY A 503 -15.57 -31.57 33.10
N HIS A 504 -14.85 -32.71 33.14
CA HIS A 504 -14.00 -33.21 32.05
C HIS A 504 -14.44 -34.62 31.60
N LYS A 505 -15.11 -34.73 30.45
CA LYS A 505 -15.64 -36.03 29.97
C LYS A 505 -14.67 -36.82 29.08
N HIS A 506 -13.75 -36.12 28.43
CA HIS A 506 -12.89 -36.69 27.38
C HIS A 506 -11.41 -36.35 27.59
N GLY A 507 -11.05 -35.74 28.72
CA GLY A 507 -9.68 -35.49 29.13
C GLY A 507 -9.51 -34.24 29.99
N TYR A 508 -8.46 -34.23 30.82
CA TYR A 508 -8.05 -33.10 31.66
C TYR A 508 -7.25 -32.07 30.85
N GLY A 509 -7.90 -31.46 29.87
CA GLY A 509 -7.27 -30.49 28.97
C GLY A 509 -8.20 -29.35 28.57
N VAL A 510 -7.77 -28.59 27.56
CA VAL A 510 -8.55 -27.50 26.95
C VAL A 510 -9.39 -28.07 25.83
N ASN A 511 -10.70 -27.80 25.87
CA ASN A 511 -11.64 -28.29 24.86
C ASN A 511 -11.76 -27.30 23.70
N PHE A 512 -11.63 -27.78 22.47
CA PHE A 512 -11.89 -27.05 21.23
C PHE A 512 -12.95 -27.77 20.41
N THR A 513 -13.82 -27.03 19.75
CA THR A 513 -14.99 -27.58 19.05
C THR A 513 -15.45 -26.66 17.92
N SER A 514 -16.50 -27.05 17.20
CA SER A 514 -17.14 -26.17 16.22
C SER A 514 -17.89 -25.03 16.90
N ILE A 515 -18.08 -23.93 16.20
CA ILE A 515 -18.72 -22.74 16.75
C ILE A 515 -20.11 -23.00 17.34
N LYS A 516 -20.92 -23.81 16.63
CA LYS A 516 -22.28 -24.20 17.03
C LYS A 516 -22.29 -24.92 18.38
N PHE A 517 -21.25 -25.70 18.66
CA PHE A 517 -21.12 -26.43 19.92
C PHE A 517 -20.45 -25.60 21.01
N ALA A 518 -19.50 -24.71 20.65
CA ALA A 518 -18.83 -23.79 21.56
C ALA A 518 -19.83 -22.86 22.28
N GLN A 519 -20.89 -22.42 21.59
CA GLN A 519 -21.96 -21.61 22.18
C GLN A 519 -22.58 -22.22 23.43
N ASN A 520 -22.68 -23.56 23.51
CA ASN A 520 -23.25 -24.24 24.67
C ASN A 520 -22.41 -24.06 25.94
N PHE A 521 -21.14 -23.66 25.82
CA PHE A 521 -20.21 -23.46 26.94
C PHE A 521 -20.05 -21.98 27.35
N THR A 522 -20.77 -21.08 26.68
CA THR A 522 -20.83 -19.66 27.02
C THR A 522 -21.87 -19.37 28.12
N ALA A 523 -22.01 -18.12 28.54
CA ALA A 523 -23.07 -17.71 29.46
C ALA A 523 -24.47 -17.92 28.85
N ASN A 524 -25.44 -18.32 29.69
CA ASN A 524 -26.81 -18.58 29.23
C ASN A 524 -27.55 -17.29 28.84
N TRP A 525 -27.18 -16.16 29.44
CA TRP A 525 -27.75 -14.82 29.23
C TRP A 525 -26.65 -13.76 29.17
N GLY A 526 -26.94 -12.65 28.47
CA GLY A 526 -25.98 -11.56 28.23
C GLY A 526 -24.97 -11.86 27.11
N THR A 527 -23.88 -11.10 27.07
CA THR A 527 -22.84 -11.23 26.05
C THR A 527 -22.09 -12.57 26.19
N LYS A 528 -22.15 -13.38 25.14
CA LYS A 528 -21.42 -14.66 25.04
C LYS A 528 -20.01 -14.42 24.52
N ALA A 529 -19.00 -15.05 25.11
CA ALA A 529 -17.61 -14.95 24.66
C ALA A 529 -17.13 -16.28 24.08
N ILE A 530 -16.63 -16.25 22.84
CA ILE A 530 -16.09 -17.42 22.13
C ILE A 530 -14.68 -17.07 21.66
N ILE A 531 -13.72 -17.94 21.95
CA ILE A 531 -12.33 -17.77 21.50
C ILE A 531 -12.11 -18.63 20.25
N LEU A 532 -11.57 -18.03 19.19
CA LEU A 532 -11.08 -18.73 18.00
C LEU A 532 -9.59 -19.03 18.19
N ALA A 533 -9.18 -20.26 17.90
CA ALA A 533 -7.79 -20.70 17.99
C ALA A 533 -7.41 -21.59 16.82
N ASP A 534 -6.14 -21.51 16.43
CA ASP A 534 -5.46 -22.52 15.63
C ASP A 534 -5.04 -23.65 16.55
N VAL A 535 -5.46 -24.87 16.26
CA VAL A 535 -5.21 -26.04 17.09
C VAL A 535 -4.43 -27.08 16.29
N LEU A 536 -3.25 -27.45 16.77
CA LEU A 536 -2.45 -28.49 16.16
C LEU A 536 -3.05 -29.87 16.48
N CYS A 537 -3.43 -30.61 15.43
CA CYS A 537 -3.94 -31.98 15.57
C CYS A 537 -3.20 -32.93 14.61
N LYS A 538 -2.49 -33.93 15.14
CA LYS A 538 -1.78 -34.93 14.33
C LYS A 538 -2.41 -36.31 14.50
N ASN A 539 -2.18 -36.95 15.62
CA ASN A 539 -2.67 -38.28 15.98
C ASN A 539 -3.74 -38.17 17.06
N THR A 540 -4.96 -38.57 16.72
CA THR A 540 -6.13 -38.49 17.62
C THR A 540 -6.50 -39.84 18.22
N PHE A 541 -6.88 -39.88 19.51
CA PHE A 541 -7.46 -41.06 20.17
C PHE A 541 -8.76 -40.71 20.91
N MET A 542 -9.59 -41.71 21.17
CA MET A 542 -10.80 -41.51 21.98
C MET A 542 -10.44 -41.38 23.46
N GLY A 543 -10.61 -40.19 24.04
CA GLY A 543 -10.38 -39.98 25.47
C GLY A 543 -11.61 -40.18 26.33
N ASN A 544 -11.34 -40.34 27.62
CA ASN A 544 -12.34 -40.52 28.66
C ASN A 544 -12.05 -39.58 29.84
N SER A 545 -12.87 -39.66 30.88
CA SER A 545 -12.77 -38.79 32.05
C SER A 545 -11.52 -39.00 32.91
N LEU A 546 -10.75 -40.07 32.67
CA LEU A 546 -9.49 -40.38 33.35
C LEU A 546 -8.25 -39.95 32.55
N THR A 547 -8.42 -39.53 31.30
CA THR A 547 -7.32 -39.14 30.40
C THR A 547 -6.65 -37.84 30.88
N ARG A 548 -5.47 -37.95 31.50
CA ARG A 548 -4.68 -36.78 31.96
C ARG A 548 -3.61 -36.34 30.98
N VAL A 549 -3.08 -37.28 30.20
CA VAL A 549 -2.07 -37.07 29.16
C VAL A 549 -2.41 -38.04 28.02
N PRO A 550 -2.17 -37.68 26.75
CA PRO A 550 -2.31 -38.61 25.63
C PRO A 550 -1.44 -39.87 25.77
N PRO A 551 -1.91 -41.05 25.30
CA PRO A 551 -1.06 -42.22 25.15
C PRO A 551 0.12 -41.96 24.21
N HIS A 552 1.15 -42.80 24.31
CA HIS A 552 2.34 -42.72 23.47
C HIS A 552 1.95 -42.65 21.97
N HIS A 553 2.55 -41.69 21.23
CA HIS A 553 2.26 -41.34 19.83
C HIS A 553 0.97 -40.55 19.53
N TYR A 554 0.16 -40.19 20.51
CA TYR A 554 -1.00 -39.32 20.32
C TYR A 554 -0.76 -37.92 20.91
N ASP A 555 -1.35 -36.89 20.30
CA ASP A 555 -1.27 -35.51 20.79
C ASP A 555 -2.64 -34.91 21.09
N THR A 556 -3.72 -35.50 20.57
CA THR A 556 -5.07 -34.94 20.71
C THR A 556 -6.06 -35.99 21.13
N SER A 557 -6.83 -35.72 22.17
CA SER A 557 -7.97 -36.56 22.52
C SER A 557 -9.24 -36.06 21.83
N VAL A 558 -10.12 -36.97 21.40
CA VAL A 558 -11.37 -36.63 20.72
C VAL A 558 -12.57 -37.33 21.33
N ARG A 559 -13.74 -36.69 21.24
CA ARG A 559 -15.03 -37.34 21.47
C ARG A 559 -15.32 -38.38 20.36
N HIS A 560 -16.16 -39.37 20.65
CA HIS A 560 -16.52 -40.45 19.70
C HIS A 560 -17.02 -39.94 18.33
N ASP A 561 -17.73 -38.82 18.29
CA ASP A 561 -18.24 -38.19 17.06
C ASP A 561 -17.30 -37.11 16.50
N LYS A 562 -16.08 -37.01 17.03
CA LYS A 562 -15.03 -36.05 16.64
C LYS A 562 -15.46 -34.59 16.68
N LYS A 563 -16.48 -34.22 17.47
CA LYS A 563 -16.92 -32.82 17.61
C LYS A 563 -16.15 -32.03 18.66
N VAL A 564 -15.48 -32.70 19.60
CA VAL A 564 -14.70 -32.06 20.66
C VAL A 564 -13.29 -32.62 20.64
N TYR A 565 -12.32 -31.72 20.58
CA TYR A 565 -10.88 -31.99 20.59
C TYR A 565 -10.29 -31.45 21.89
N ILE A 566 -9.43 -32.23 22.54
CA ILE A 566 -8.86 -31.89 23.84
C ILE A 566 -7.35 -31.86 23.70
N LYS A 567 -6.76 -30.71 24.07
CA LYS A 567 -5.32 -30.46 24.08
C LYS A 567 -4.81 -30.37 25.51
N PHE A 568 -3.65 -30.95 25.76
CA PHE A 568 -3.09 -31.13 27.10
C PHE A 568 -1.85 -30.27 27.35
N ASP A 569 -1.42 -29.51 26.35
CA ASP A 569 -0.25 -28.66 26.39
C ASP A 569 -0.58 -27.31 25.70
N GLY A 570 -0.13 -26.21 26.31
CA GLY A 570 -0.35 -24.85 25.83
C GLY A 570 0.42 -24.54 24.55
N ALA A 571 1.49 -25.29 24.27
CA ALA A 571 2.30 -25.18 23.07
C ALA A 571 1.71 -25.93 21.86
N GLU A 572 0.41 -26.25 21.86
CA GLU A 572 -0.27 -27.00 20.79
C GLU A 572 -1.48 -26.25 20.20
N PHE A 573 -1.69 -25.01 20.61
CA PHE A 573 -2.72 -24.15 20.05
C PHE A 573 -2.36 -22.67 20.21
N ASN A 574 -2.87 -21.83 19.31
CA ASN A 574 -2.68 -20.39 19.31
C ASN A 574 -4.05 -19.70 19.26
N THR A 575 -4.40 -18.94 20.28
CA THR A 575 -5.65 -18.18 20.28
C THR A 575 -5.50 -16.93 19.42
N LYS A 576 -6.47 -16.67 18.53
CA LYS A 576 -6.40 -15.58 17.56
C LYS A 576 -7.37 -14.45 17.87
N TYR A 577 -8.60 -14.79 18.25
CA TYR A 577 -9.66 -13.80 18.48
C TYR A 577 -10.56 -14.20 19.64
N VAL A 578 -11.07 -13.21 20.38
CA VAL A 578 -12.28 -13.33 21.19
C VAL A 578 -13.43 -12.75 20.39
N ILE A 579 -14.55 -13.46 20.34
CA ILE A 579 -15.76 -13.06 19.63
C ILE A 579 -16.87 -12.95 20.66
N TYR A 580 -17.47 -11.78 20.74
CA TYR A 580 -18.59 -11.46 21.62
C TYR A 580 -19.89 -11.46 20.83
N LEU A 581 -20.82 -12.32 21.23
CA LEU A 581 -22.14 -12.44 20.61
C LEU A 581 -23.23 -11.90 21.54
N SER A 582 -24.19 -11.16 21.00
CA SER A 582 -25.49 -10.93 21.64
C SER A 582 -26.52 -11.85 21.03
N ARG A 583 -27.48 -12.28 21.84
CA ARG A 583 -28.76 -12.75 21.30
C ARG A 583 -29.57 -11.52 20.90
N CYS A 584 -30.16 -11.54 19.72
CA CYS A 584 -31.38 -10.78 19.47
C CYS A 584 -32.53 -11.42 20.27
#